data_AF-A0A0S2RZJ3-F1
#
_entry.id   AF-A0A0S2RZJ3-F1
#
_cell.length_a   1.000
_cell.length_b   1.000
_cell.length_c   1.000
_cell.angle_alpha   90.00
_cell.angle_beta   90.00
_cell.angle_gamma   90.00
#
_symmetry.space_group_name_H-M   'P 1'
#
loop_
_entity.id
_entity.type
_entity.pdbx_description
1 polymer ?
#
loop_
_entity_poly.entity_id
_entity_poly.type
_entity_poly.pdbx_seq_one_letter_code
_entity_poly.pdbx_strand_id
1 'polypeptide(L)'
;MFQNIWRAIRLNFIKLLRAPGGVKKISLGFAIGFALEMIVISTASLVYLVFYPVVRLSGGSLPAAIVGNVVGKLTFLPIVLMPFAKQLGAWIYPSHYPVHVRGGRLHEHSFMELFHGNWSVFRDLLHGGLHILIGMSIFGVVLGIISYFVIQFLYNRSLHKRLEKRKLRHGAAFSGARLLKNG
;
A
#
# COMPACT_ATOMS: atom_id res chain seq x y z
N MET A 1 11.18 -0.02 -24.61
CA MET A 1 10.47 -1.11 -23.89
C MET A 1 9.56 -0.58 -22.76
N PHE A 2 10.05 0.27 -21.84
CA PHE A 2 9.27 0.86 -20.73
C PHE A 2 7.99 1.62 -21.16
N GLN A 3 8.01 2.34 -22.28
CA GLN A 3 6.85 3.09 -22.77
C GLN A 3 5.65 2.19 -23.16
N ASN A 4 5.92 0.95 -23.58
CA ASN A 4 4.87 0.01 -24.00
C ASN A 4 4.17 -0.61 -22.78
N ILE A 5 4.95 -0.92 -21.74
CA ILE A 5 4.43 -1.38 -20.44
C ILE A 5 3.59 -0.28 -19.79
N TRP A 6 4.07 0.96 -19.80
CA TRP A 6 3.31 2.12 -19.30
C TRP A 6 1.98 2.30 -20.04
N ARG A 7 1.99 2.18 -21.37
CA ARG A 7 0.76 2.21 -22.18
C ARG A 7 -0.19 1.07 -21.82
N ALA A 8 0.28 -0.15 -21.67
CA ALA A 8 -0.55 -1.30 -21.30
C ALA A 8 -1.18 -1.14 -19.91
N ILE A 9 -0.39 -0.69 -18.92
CA ILE A 9 -0.88 -0.37 -17.57
C ILE A 9 -1.94 0.72 -17.63
N ARG A 10 -1.67 1.80 -18.37
CA ARG A 10 -2.60 2.93 -18.53
C ARG A 10 -3.89 2.50 -19.20
N LEU A 11 -3.83 1.66 -20.23
CA LEU A 11 -5.01 1.14 -20.94
C LEU A 11 -5.84 0.23 -20.03
N ASN A 12 -5.21 -0.66 -19.26
CA ASN A 12 -5.89 -1.49 -18.26
C ASN A 12 -6.54 -0.64 -17.16
N PHE A 13 -5.85 0.41 -16.69
CA PHE A 13 -6.43 1.40 -15.78
C PHE A 13 -7.66 2.06 -16.40
N ILE A 14 -7.56 2.59 -17.61
CA ILE A 14 -8.69 3.28 -18.28
C ILE A 14 -9.88 2.33 -18.51
N LYS A 15 -9.62 1.08 -18.89
CA LYS A 15 -10.66 0.05 -19.06
C LYS A 15 -11.34 -0.28 -17.73
N LEU A 16 -10.57 -0.46 -16.65
CA LEU A 16 -11.14 -0.63 -15.31
C LEU A 16 -12.01 0.57 -14.95
N LEU A 17 -11.49 1.79 -15.14
CA LEU A 17 -12.18 3.04 -14.78
C LEU A 17 -13.47 3.31 -15.52
N ARG A 18 -13.65 2.73 -16.70
CA ARG A 18 -14.87 2.89 -17.51
C ARG A 18 -15.94 1.85 -17.12
N ALA A 19 -15.56 0.75 -16.48
CA ALA A 19 -16.50 -0.26 -16.00
C ALA A 19 -17.11 0.16 -14.64
N PRO A 20 -18.43 -0.06 -14.43
CA PRO A 20 -19.06 0.14 -13.13
C PRO A 20 -18.38 -0.78 -12.10
N GLY A 21 -17.62 -0.20 -11.16
CA GLY A 21 -16.81 -0.93 -10.17
C GLY A 21 -15.29 -0.80 -10.29
N GLY A 22 -14.78 -0.12 -11.34
CA GLY A 22 -13.34 0.11 -11.52
C GLY A 22 -12.64 0.79 -10.36
N VAL A 23 -13.29 1.80 -9.78
CA VAL A 23 -12.76 2.55 -8.64
C VAL A 23 -12.51 1.63 -7.45
N LYS A 24 -13.48 0.75 -7.12
CA LYS A 24 -13.34 -0.20 -6.00
C LYS A 24 -12.13 -1.12 -6.19
N LYS A 25 -11.90 -1.64 -7.40
CA LYS A 25 -10.75 -2.51 -7.72
C LYS A 25 -9.40 -1.78 -7.60
N ILE A 26 -9.36 -0.49 -7.97
CA ILE A 26 -8.16 0.34 -7.87
C ILE A 26 -7.87 0.69 -6.41
N SER A 27 -8.87 1.16 -5.67
CA SER A 27 -8.75 1.46 -4.24
C SER A 27 -8.30 0.23 -3.46
N LEU A 28 -8.86 -0.94 -3.75
CA LEU A 28 -8.50 -2.19 -3.11
C LEU A 28 -7.06 -2.62 -3.43
N GLY A 29 -6.67 -2.56 -4.71
CA GLY A 29 -5.29 -2.84 -5.11
C GLY A 29 -4.30 -1.93 -4.39
N PHE A 30 -4.55 -0.61 -4.38
CA PHE A 30 -3.73 0.36 -3.67
C PHE A 30 -3.62 0.05 -2.18
N ALA A 31 -4.76 -0.19 -1.52
CA ALA A 31 -4.82 -0.49 -0.09
C ALA A 31 -4.01 -1.72 0.29
N ILE A 32 -4.12 -2.81 -0.49
CA ILE A 32 -3.33 -4.03 -0.30
C ILE A 32 -1.85 -3.74 -0.48
N GLY A 33 -1.48 -3.04 -1.56
CA GLY A 33 -0.08 -2.70 -1.83
C GLY A 33 0.55 -1.85 -0.73
N PHE A 34 -0.21 -0.87 -0.22
CA PHE A 34 0.19 0.01 0.87
C PHE A 34 0.27 -0.72 2.22
N ALA A 35 -0.70 -1.60 2.51
CA ALA A 35 -0.72 -2.42 3.72
C ALA A 35 0.44 -3.41 3.77
N LEU A 36 0.72 -4.10 2.66
CA LEU A 36 1.81 -5.09 2.60
C LEU A 36 3.18 -4.44 2.77
N GLU A 37 3.37 -3.19 2.34
CA GLU A 37 4.64 -2.47 2.54
C GLU A 37 4.99 -2.28 4.03
N MET A 38 3.99 -2.22 4.92
CA MET A 38 4.25 -2.17 6.37
C MET A 38 4.97 -3.43 6.87
N ILE A 39 4.76 -4.57 6.21
CA ILE A 39 5.29 -5.88 6.62
C ILE A 39 6.62 -6.21 5.91
N VAL A 40 6.98 -5.48 4.84
CA VAL A 40 8.14 -5.77 3.98
C VAL A 40 9.46 -5.79 4.76
N ILE A 41 9.69 -4.82 5.64
CA ILE A 41 10.94 -4.71 6.39
C ILE A 41 11.12 -5.90 7.35
N SER A 42 10.06 -6.26 8.07
CA SER A 42 10.09 -7.36 9.05
C SER A 42 10.20 -8.74 8.42
N THR A 43 9.81 -8.90 7.15
CA THR A 43 9.78 -10.20 6.45
C THR A 43 10.92 -10.38 5.45
N ALA A 44 11.92 -9.49 5.45
CA ALA A 44 13.04 -9.51 4.50
C ALA A 44 12.57 -9.67 3.03
N SER A 45 11.51 -8.95 2.65
CA SER A 45 10.88 -9.03 1.33
C SER A 45 10.18 -10.35 0.97
N LEU A 46 10.04 -11.32 1.88
CA LEU A 46 9.30 -12.57 1.64
C LEU A 46 7.84 -12.31 1.24
N VAL A 47 7.25 -11.23 1.75
CA VAL A 47 5.88 -10.82 1.43
C VAL A 47 5.65 -10.59 -0.07
N TYR A 48 6.68 -10.31 -0.87
CA TYR A 48 6.53 -10.13 -2.33
C TYR A 48 6.16 -11.43 -3.06
N LEU A 49 6.49 -12.60 -2.51
CA LEU A 49 6.04 -13.89 -3.05
C LEU A 49 4.52 -14.01 -2.94
N VAL A 50 3.97 -13.56 -1.81
CA VAL A 50 2.54 -13.61 -1.49
C VAL A 50 1.79 -12.38 -2.02
N PHE A 51 2.51 -11.33 -2.42
CA PHE A 51 1.95 -10.08 -2.93
C PHE A 51 1.07 -10.28 -4.16
N TYR A 52 1.59 -10.97 -5.18
CA TYR A 52 0.84 -11.23 -6.42
C TYR A 52 -0.46 -12.01 -6.18
N PRO A 53 -0.46 -13.17 -5.49
CA PRO A 53 -1.69 -13.92 -5.26
C PRO A 53 -2.68 -13.15 -4.38
N VAL A 54 -2.24 -12.44 -3.35
CA VAL A 54 -3.15 -11.66 -2.48
C VAL A 54 -3.88 -10.57 -3.26
N VAL A 55 -3.17 -9.81 -4.09
CA VAL A 55 -3.80 -8.75 -4.91
C VAL A 55 -4.80 -9.35 -5.90
N ARG A 56 -4.44 -10.48 -6.52
CA ARG A 56 -5.29 -11.15 -7.52
C ARG A 56 -6.53 -11.80 -6.90
N LEU A 57 -6.39 -12.48 -5.77
CA LEU A 57 -7.48 -13.13 -5.02
C LEU A 57 -8.46 -12.11 -4.45
N SER A 58 -7.95 -10.97 -3.98
CA SER A 58 -8.80 -9.88 -3.50
C SER A 58 -9.58 -9.19 -4.63
N GLY A 59 -9.29 -9.47 -5.90
CA GLY A 59 -9.90 -8.78 -7.04
C GLY A 59 -9.39 -7.35 -7.24
N GLY A 60 -8.24 -7.02 -6.65
CA GLY A 60 -7.58 -5.72 -6.76
C GLY A 60 -6.83 -5.55 -8.08
N SER A 61 -6.53 -4.30 -8.43
CA SER A 61 -5.70 -3.97 -9.58
C SER A 61 -4.21 -4.09 -9.24
N LEU A 62 -3.49 -5.01 -9.88
CA LEU A 62 -2.03 -5.17 -9.72
C LEU A 62 -1.25 -3.86 -9.94
N PRO A 63 -1.50 -3.09 -11.01
CA PRO A 63 -0.87 -1.78 -11.16
C PRO A 63 -1.15 -0.82 -10.00
N ALA A 64 -2.36 -0.83 -9.43
CA ALA A 64 -2.68 0.02 -8.29
C ALA A 64 -1.95 -0.44 -7.01
N ALA A 65 -1.78 -1.75 -6.83
CA ALA A 65 -1.01 -2.30 -5.71
C ALA A 65 0.47 -1.94 -5.79
N ILE A 66 1.07 -1.98 -6.99
CA ILE A 66 2.46 -1.52 -7.18
C ILE A 66 2.58 -0.04 -6.79
N VAL A 67 1.62 0.80 -7.21
CA VAL A 67 1.61 2.22 -6.83
C VAL A 67 1.45 2.39 -5.31
N GLY A 68 0.55 1.64 -4.67
CA GLY A 68 0.36 1.68 -3.22
C GLY A 68 1.64 1.31 -2.45
N ASN A 69 2.33 0.27 -2.91
CA ASN A 69 3.62 -0.13 -2.34
C ASN A 69 4.68 0.96 -2.49
N VAL A 70 4.86 1.48 -3.72
CA VAL A 70 5.83 2.56 -3.98
C VAL A 70 5.52 3.79 -3.10
N VAL A 71 4.26 4.17 -2.96
CA VAL A 71 3.85 5.28 -2.09
C VAL A 71 4.17 4.98 -0.63
N GLY A 72 3.90 3.77 -0.13
CA GLY A 72 4.28 3.35 1.22
C GLY A 72 5.78 3.51 1.48
N LYS A 73 6.60 3.09 0.53
CA LYS A 73 8.05 3.22 0.61
C LYS A 73 8.51 4.68 0.58
N LEU A 74 7.94 5.49 -0.32
CA LEU A 74 8.26 6.92 -0.45
C LEU A 74 7.89 7.74 0.80
N THR A 75 6.85 7.33 1.51
CA THR A 75 6.46 7.98 2.77
C THR A 75 7.36 7.59 3.95
N PHE A 76 8.25 6.61 3.79
CA PHE A 76 9.06 6.01 4.87
C PHE A 76 8.23 5.62 6.11
N LEU A 77 6.92 5.39 5.90
CA LEU A 77 5.96 5.11 6.96
C LEU A 77 6.34 3.86 7.77
N PRO A 78 6.84 2.77 7.16
CA PRO A 78 7.28 1.61 7.92
C PRO A 78 8.38 1.92 8.93
N ILE A 79 9.29 2.84 8.60
CA ILE A 79 10.40 3.25 9.48
C ILE A 79 9.86 4.09 10.63
N VAL A 80 8.99 5.05 10.33
CA VAL A 80 8.36 5.93 11.33
C VAL A 80 7.47 5.16 12.30
N LEU A 81 6.75 4.15 11.81
CA LEU A 81 5.81 3.35 12.61
C LEU A 81 6.47 2.20 13.37
N MET A 82 7.67 1.79 12.99
CA MET A 82 8.40 0.69 13.64
C MET A 82 8.49 0.78 15.18
N PRO A 83 8.84 1.91 15.81
CA PRO A 83 8.88 1.99 17.27
C PRO A 83 7.50 1.80 17.91
N PHE A 84 6.45 2.37 17.29
CA PHE A 84 5.07 2.21 17.75
C PHE A 84 4.56 0.78 17.55
N ALA A 85 4.91 0.15 16.42
CA ALA A 85 4.58 -1.23 16.13
C ALA A 85 5.20 -2.18 17.15
N LYS A 86 6.46 -1.94 17.54
CA LYS A 86 7.12 -2.72 18.59
C LYS A 86 6.40 -2.60 19.94
N GLN A 87 5.97 -1.39 20.31
CA GLN A 87 5.20 -1.16 21.54
C GLN A 87 3.85 -1.88 21.51
N LEU A 88 3.10 -1.76 20.41
CA LEU A 88 1.82 -2.44 20.24
C LEU A 88 1.97 -3.98 20.22
N GLY A 89 3.00 -4.49 19.53
CA GLY A 89 3.29 -5.92 19.48
C GLY A 89 3.71 -6.50 20.83
N ALA A 90 4.42 -5.73 21.66
CA ALA A 90 4.77 -6.12 23.03
C ALA A 90 3.56 -6.08 23.98
N TRP A 91 2.60 -5.17 23.73
CA TRP A 91 1.36 -5.11 24.51
C TRP A 91 0.42 -6.28 24.22
N ILE A 92 0.32 -6.70 22.95
CA ILE A 92 -0.55 -7.81 22.52
C ILE A 92 0.06 -9.17 22.85
N TYR A 93 1.37 -9.31 22.66
CA TYR A 93 2.11 -10.51 23.04
C TYR A 93 3.10 -10.14 24.14
N PRO A 94 2.69 -10.08 25.42
CA PRO A 94 3.61 -9.89 26.52
C PRO A 94 4.37 -11.20 26.74
N SER A 95 5.48 -11.38 26.04
CA SER A 95 6.41 -12.47 26.30
C SER A 95 7.09 -12.20 27.65
N HIS A 96 7.06 -13.18 28.56
CA HIS A 96 7.60 -13.15 29.94
C HIS A 96 9.13 -12.97 30.04
N TYR A 97 9.80 -12.46 29.01
CA TYR A 97 11.22 -12.15 29.06
C TYR A 97 11.39 -10.62 29.00
N PRO A 98 12.12 -10.02 29.96
CA PRO A 98 12.30 -8.57 30.02
C PRO A 98 13.05 -8.11 28.77
N VAL A 99 12.29 -7.60 27.81
CA VAL A 99 12.82 -6.86 26.65
C VAL A 99 13.46 -5.61 27.23
N HIS A 100 14.76 -5.67 27.45
CA HIS A 100 15.53 -4.52 27.88
C HIS A 100 15.32 -3.41 26.88
N VAL A 101 14.76 -2.32 27.41
CA VAL A 101 14.61 -1.02 26.76
C VAL A 101 16.03 -0.48 26.52
N ARG A 102 16.72 -0.96 25.49
CA ARG A 102 17.90 -0.31 24.93
C ARG A 102 17.57 0.14 23.54
N GLY A 103 17.22 1.43 23.46
CA GLY A 103 17.17 2.16 22.20
C GLY A 103 18.54 2.09 21.51
N GLY A 104 18.49 1.97 20.18
CA GLY A 104 19.65 2.08 19.30
C GLY A 104 20.45 0.78 19.14
N ARG A 105 20.64 0.38 17.88
CA ARG A 105 21.70 -0.54 17.41
C ARG A 105 21.54 -2.05 17.64
N LEU A 106 20.33 -2.61 17.51
CA LEU A 106 20.17 -4.09 17.49
C LEU A 106 20.44 -4.73 16.12
N HIS A 107 20.56 -3.97 15.03
CA HIS A 107 20.83 -4.59 13.72
C HIS A 107 22.30 -5.01 13.59
N GLU A 108 23.28 -4.15 13.86
CA GLU A 108 24.68 -4.48 13.55
C GLU A 108 25.33 -5.54 14.47
N HIS A 109 25.00 -5.58 15.77
CA HIS A 109 25.62 -6.56 16.66
C HIS A 109 25.02 -7.97 16.53
N SER A 110 23.73 -8.08 16.21
CA SER A 110 23.06 -9.38 16.08
C SER A 110 23.53 -10.15 14.84
N PHE A 111 23.74 -9.47 13.70
CA PHE A 111 24.24 -10.13 12.49
C PHE A 111 25.68 -10.63 12.66
N MET A 112 26.54 -9.89 13.35
CA MET A 112 27.90 -10.34 13.66
C MET A 112 27.90 -11.55 14.60
N GLU A 113 27.09 -11.57 15.66
CA GLU A 113 27.03 -12.73 16.58
C GLU A 113 26.36 -13.97 15.96
N LEU A 114 25.44 -13.80 15.00
CA LEU A 114 24.83 -14.90 14.24
C LEU A 114 25.84 -15.69 13.41
N PHE A 115 26.88 -15.02 12.88
CA PHE A 115 27.98 -15.70 12.17
C PHE A 115 28.93 -16.45 13.11
N HIS A 116 28.88 -16.19 14.41
CA HIS A 116 29.71 -16.86 15.43
C HIS A 116 29.06 -18.12 16.04
N GLY A 117 27.96 -18.63 15.47
CA GLY A 117 27.43 -19.97 15.78
C GLY A 117 26.55 -20.08 17.03
N ASN A 118 26.05 -18.96 17.57
CA ASN A 118 25.21 -18.98 18.77
C ASN A 118 23.71 -19.02 18.43
N TRP A 119 23.10 -20.21 18.54
CA TRP A 119 21.69 -20.46 18.20
C TRP A 119 20.68 -19.73 19.11
N SER A 120 21.11 -19.23 20.26
CA SER A 120 20.29 -18.46 21.20
C SER A 120 19.92 -17.06 20.65
N VAL A 121 20.84 -16.41 19.92
CA VAL A 121 20.63 -15.08 19.31
C VAL A 121 19.58 -15.14 18.20
N PHE A 122 19.50 -16.26 17.46
CA PHE A 122 18.46 -16.48 16.46
C PHE A 122 17.06 -16.50 17.09
N ARG A 123 16.91 -17.13 18.26
CA ARG A 123 15.64 -17.19 18.99
C ARG A 123 15.21 -15.80 19.45
N ASP A 124 16.12 -15.00 19.97
CA ASP A 124 15.81 -13.65 20.46
C ASP A 124 15.55 -12.65 19.31
N LEU A 125 16.26 -12.77 18.19
CA LEU A 125 16.01 -11.99 16.97
C LEU A 125 14.66 -12.35 16.35
N LEU A 126 14.30 -13.64 16.32
CA LEU A 126 12.97 -14.09 15.88
C LEU A 126 11.88 -13.54 16.80
N HIS A 127 12.05 -13.59 18.12
CA HIS A 127 11.04 -13.06 19.05
C HIS A 127 10.88 -11.54 18.88
N GLY A 128 11.98 -10.78 18.80
CA GLY A 128 11.95 -9.35 18.53
C GLY A 128 11.33 -8.98 17.19
N GLY A 129 11.65 -9.75 16.14
CA GLY A 129 11.08 -9.61 14.79
C GLY A 129 9.58 -9.91 14.77
N LEU A 130 9.11 -10.89 15.54
CA LEU A 130 7.70 -11.25 15.66
C LEU A 130 6.86 -10.12 16.28
N HIS A 131 7.33 -9.45 17.33
CA HIS A 131 6.59 -8.30 17.89
C HIS A 131 6.44 -7.16 16.87
N ILE A 132 7.52 -6.85 16.14
CA ILE A 132 7.47 -5.83 15.09
C ILE A 132 6.52 -6.30 13.97
N LEU A 133 6.58 -7.57 13.56
CA LEU A 133 5.70 -8.14 12.54
C LEU A 133 4.22 -8.02 12.92
N ILE A 134 3.87 -8.35 14.16
CA ILE A 134 2.49 -8.24 14.67
C ILE A 134 2.03 -6.78 14.67
N GLY A 135 2.83 -5.87 15.22
CA GLY A 135 2.50 -4.45 15.25
C GLY A 135 2.35 -3.85 13.85
N MET A 136 3.27 -4.18 12.93
CA MET A 136 3.24 -3.71 11.54
C MET A 136 2.08 -4.33 10.76
N SER A 137 1.65 -5.55 11.09
CA SER A 137 0.45 -6.16 10.50
C SER A 137 -0.81 -5.39 10.88
N ILE A 138 -0.94 -5.02 12.16
CA ILE A 138 -2.07 -4.21 12.65
C ILE A 138 -2.09 -2.83 11.98
N PHE A 139 -0.94 -2.14 11.98
CA PHE A 139 -0.82 -0.86 11.28
C PHE A 139 -1.11 -1.01 9.78
N GLY A 140 -0.62 -2.08 9.15
CA GLY A 140 -0.89 -2.40 7.75
C GLY A 140 -2.38 -2.52 7.47
N VAL A 141 -3.14 -3.23 8.32
CA VAL A 141 -4.60 -3.36 8.17
C VAL A 141 -5.29 -2.02 8.35
N VAL A 142 -4.99 -1.29 9.44
CA VAL A 142 -5.62 0.01 9.74
C VAL A 142 -5.35 1.02 8.62
N LEU A 143 -4.10 1.17 8.21
CA LEU A 143 -3.69 2.07 7.14
C LEU A 143 -4.18 1.61 5.76
N GLY A 144 -4.26 0.29 5.54
CA GLY A 144 -4.90 -0.30 4.37
C GLY A 144 -6.38 0.11 4.26
N ILE A 145 -7.13 0.03 5.36
CA ILE A 145 -8.54 0.46 5.40
C ILE A 145 -8.64 1.96 5.15
N ILE A 146 -7.85 2.78 5.84
CA ILE A 146 -7.85 4.25 5.65
C ILE A 146 -7.53 4.60 4.19
N SER A 147 -6.47 4.01 3.64
CA SER A 147 -6.05 4.27 2.27
C SER A 147 -7.08 3.84 1.24
N TYR A 148 -7.82 2.74 1.47
CA TYR A 148 -8.95 2.34 0.63
C TYR A 148 -9.98 3.48 0.50
N PHE A 149 -10.42 4.04 1.62
CA PHE A 149 -11.39 5.13 1.63
C PHE A 149 -10.84 6.42 1.03
N VAL A 150 -9.59 6.77 1.31
CA VAL A 150 -8.93 7.95 0.75
C VAL A 150 -8.86 7.86 -0.78
N ILE A 151 -8.41 6.73 -1.32
CA ILE A 151 -8.35 6.55 -2.77
C ILE A 151 -9.76 6.54 -3.37
N GLN A 152 -10.71 5.85 -2.75
CA GLN A 152 -12.11 5.83 -3.20
C GLN A 152 -12.68 7.25 -3.30
N PHE A 153 -12.46 8.08 -2.29
CA PHE A 153 -12.93 9.47 -2.22
C PHE A 153 -12.25 10.36 -3.26
N LEU A 154 -10.91 10.33 -3.33
CA LEU A 154 -10.12 11.10 -4.29
C LEU A 154 -10.51 10.74 -5.73
N TYR A 155 -10.71 9.45 -6.01
CA TYR A 155 -11.11 9.00 -7.32
C TYR A 155 -12.51 9.48 -7.68
N ASN A 156 -13.48 9.34 -6.77
CA ASN A 156 -14.86 9.74 -7.04
C ASN A 156 -14.95 11.24 -7.34
N ARG A 157 -14.23 12.07 -6.56
CA ARG A 157 -14.12 13.50 -6.81
C ARG A 157 -13.51 13.81 -8.18
N SER A 158 -12.49 13.06 -8.60
CA SER A 158 -11.87 13.23 -9.92
C SER A 158 -12.81 12.89 -11.08
N LEU A 159 -13.69 11.89 -10.90
CA LEU A 159 -14.68 11.50 -11.90
C LEU A 159 -15.77 12.56 -12.06
N HIS A 160 -16.31 13.10 -10.97
CA HIS A 160 -17.29 14.19 -11.01
C HIS A 160 -16.78 15.40 -11.79
N LYS A 161 -15.55 15.85 -11.51
CA LYS A 161 -14.92 16.96 -12.26
C LYS A 161 -14.77 16.66 -13.76
N ARG A 162 -14.53 15.40 -14.15
CA ARG A 162 -14.43 15.01 -15.56
C ARG A 162 -15.80 14.95 -16.24
N LEU A 163 -16.83 14.51 -15.53
CA LEU A 163 -18.20 14.49 -16.03
C LEU A 163 -18.73 15.91 -16.23
N GLU A 164 -18.47 16.83 -15.30
CA GLU A 164 -18.83 18.25 -15.44
C GLU A 164 -18.15 18.89 -16.65
N LYS A 165 -16.85 18.67 -16.85
CA LYS A 165 -16.13 19.16 -18.04
C LYS A 165 -16.71 18.61 -19.35
N ARG A 166 -17.22 17.37 -19.36
CA ARG A 166 -17.89 16.79 -20.53
C ARG A 166 -19.26 17.40 -20.77
N LYS A 167 -20.06 17.61 -19.71
CA LYS A 167 -21.35 18.31 -19.80
C LYS A 167 -21.18 19.73 -20.32
N LEU A 168 -20.17 20.46 -19.84
CA LEU A 168 -19.84 21.80 -20.34
C LEU A 168 -19.42 21.79 -21.82
N ARG A 169 -18.63 20.79 -22.26
CA ARG A 169 -18.24 20.66 -23.67
C ARG A 169 -19.42 20.30 -24.59
N HIS A 170 -20.28 19.39 -24.17
CA HIS A 170 -21.48 19.03 -24.95
C HIS A 170 -22.53 20.15 -24.95
N GLY A 171 -22.70 20.88 -23.84
CA GLY A 171 -23.56 22.07 -23.76
C GLY A 171 -23.04 23.22 -24.62
N ALA A 172 -21.73 23.49 -24.60
CA ALA A 172 -21.11 24.51 -25.44
C ALA A 172 -21.19 24.17 -26.94
N ALA A 173 -20.97 22.89 -27.31
CA ALA A 173 -21.12 22.43 -28.69
C ALA A 173 -22.57 22.54 -29.18
N PHE A 174 -23.55 22.24 -28.31
CA PHE A 174 -24.98 22.38 -28.63
C PHE A 174 -25.43 23.85 -28.76
N SER A 175 -24.84 24.76 -27.99
CA SER A 175 -25.13 26.21 -28.08
C SER A 175 -24.52 26.84 -29.33
N GLY A 176 -23.28 26.47 -29.70
CA GLY A 176 -22.63 26.96 -30.92
C GLY A 176 -23.35 26.52 -32.20
N ALA A 177 -23.83 25.26 -32.24
CA ALA A 177 -24.61 24.76 -33.38
C ALA A 177 -25.97 25.46 -33.56
N ARG A 178 -26.54 26.02 -32.49
CA ARG A 178 -27.83 26.75 -32.53
C ARG A 178 -27.67 28.18 -33.04
N LEU A 179 -26.54 28.82 -32.76
CA LEU A 179 -26.24 30.18 -33.24
C LEU A 179 -25.94 30.22 -34.73
N LEU A 180 -25.26 29.19 -35.27
CA LEU A 180 -24.97 29.08 -36.71
C LEU A 180 -26.20 28.75 -37.57
N LYS A 181 -27.29 28.28 -36.98
CA LYS A 181 -28.53 27.94 -37.72
C LYS A 181 -29.52 29.11 -37.81
N ASN A 182 -29.32 30.16 -37.00
CA ASN A 182 -30.24 31.28 -36.85
C ASN A 182 -29.65 32.64 -37.30
N GLY A 183 -28.50 32.65 -37.97
CA GLY A 183 -27.92 33.83 -38.62
C GLY A 183 -27.75 33.58 -40.10
#